data_AF-A0A3D2WML0-F1
#
_entry.id   AF-A0A3D2WML0-F1
#
_cell.length_a   1.000
_cell.length_b   1.000
_cell.length_c   1.000
_cell.angle_alpha   90.00
_cell.angle_beta   90.00
_cell.angle_gamma   90.00
#
_symmetry.space_group_name_H-M   'P 1'
#
loop_
_entity.id
_entity.type
_entity.pdbx_description
1 polymer ?
#
loop_
_entity_poly.entity_id
_entity_poly.type
_entity_poly.pdbx_seq_one_letter_code
_entity_poly.pdbx_strand_id
1 'polypeptide(L)' 'MNPDIRVLQDSLAQRVGANVKIHHSSNGKGKLVIKYTSVDELEGILSHIK' A
#
# COMPACT_ATOMS: atom_id res chain seq x y z
N MET A 1 -15.26 8.34 4.97
CA MET A 1 -14.15 7.36 4.80
C MET A 1 -14.25 6.84 3.39
N ASN A 2 -13.19 6.99 2.58
CA ASN A 2 -13.24 6.63 1.16
C ASN A 2 -13.06 5.12 0.98
N PRO A 3 -14.03 4.42 0.37
CA PRO A 3 -13.95 2.98 0.11
C PRO A 3 -12.78 2.62 -0.82
N ASP A 4 -12.36 3.54 -1.69
CA ASP A 4 -11.26 3.36 -2.64
C ASP A 4 -9.93 3.03 -1.96
N ILE A 5 -9.68 3.60 -0.78
CA ILE A 5 -8.45 3.37 -0.03
C ILE A 5 -8.36 1.93 0.46
N ARG A 6 -9.47 1.33 0.90
CA ARG A 6 -9.49 -0.08 1.33
C ARG A 6 -9.24 -1.01 0.14
N VAL A 7 -9.88 -0.75 -1.00
CA VAL A 7 -9.71 -1.56 -2.22
C VAL A 7 -8.28 -1.48 -2.73
N LEU A 8 -7.68 -0.28 -2.74
CA LEU A 8 -6.28 -0.09 -3.09
C LEU A 8 -5.35 -0.82 -2.13
N GLN A 9 -5.63 -0.74 -0.83
CA GLN A 9 -4.83 -1.41 0.19
C GLN A 9 -4.86 -2.94 0.03
N ASP A 10 -6.04 -3.53 -0.17
CA ASP A 10 -6.21 -4.98 -0.37
C ASP A 10 -5.57 -5.45 -1.68
N SER A 11 -5.78 -4.70 -2.77
CA SER A 11 -5.22 -5.01 -4.08
C SER A 11 -3.69 -4.91 -4.09
N LEU A 12 -3.13 -3.90 -3.42
CA LEU A 12 -1.68 -3.76 -3.25
C LEU A 12 -1.13 -4.87 -2.35
N ALA A 13 -1.82 -5.21 -1.25
CA ALA A 13 -1.38 -6.29 -0.38
C ALA A 13 -1.38 -7.65 -1.10
N GLN A 14 -2.38 -7.94 -1.93
CA GLN A 14 -2.41 -9.15 -2.75
C GLN A 14 -1.34 -9.16 -3.84
N ARG A 15 -1.13 -8.04 -4.54
CA ARG A 15 -0.15 -7.96 -5.63
C ARG A 15 1.29 -8.03 -5.14
N VAL A 16 1.56 -7.39 -4.01
CA VAL A 16 2.90 -7.29 -3.44
C VAL A 16 3.22 -8.49 -2.55
N GLY A 17 2.21 -9.09 -1.91
CA GLY A 17 2.40 -10.07 -0.84
C GLY A 17 2.62 -9.45 0.55
N ALA A 18 2.78 -8.12 0.61
CA ALA A 18 3.15 -7.39 1.82
C ALA A 18 1.96 -6.70 2.49
N ASN A 19 2.07 -6.46 3.80
CA ASN A 19 1.02 -5.75 4.54
C ASN A 19 1.12 -4.24 4.30
N VAL A 20 0.24 -3.73 3.44
CA VAL A 20 0.11 -2.31 3.10
C VAL A 20 -0.91 -1.67 4.03
N LYS A 21 -0.59 -0.51 4.59
CA LYS A 21 -1.52 0.36 5.34
C LYS A 21 -1.54 1.75 4.72
N ILE A 22 -2.72 2.16 4.28
CA ILE A 22 -2.94 3.50 3.73
C ILE A 22 -3.66 4.34 4.77
N HIS A 23 -3.03 5.42 5.20
CA HIS A 23 -3.61 6.41 6.09
C HIS A 23 -3.94 7.67 5.28
N HIS A 24 -5.18 7.79 4.82
CA HIS A 24 -5.64 8.98 4.10
C HIS A 24 -6.43 9.87 5.05
N SER A 25 -5.92 11.06 5.36
CA SER A 25 -6.64 12.06 6.16
C SER A 25 -7.42 13.00 5.24
N SER A 26 -8.62 13.41 5.66
CA SER A 26 -9.52 14.28 4.89
C SER A 26 -8.94 15.66 4.53
N ASN A 27 -7.81 16.06 5.13
CA ASN A 27 -7.07 17.29 4.80
C ASN A 27 -6.11 17.14 3.60
N GLY A 28 -6.27 16.10 2.77
CA GLY A 28 -5.42 15.84 1.61
C GLY A 28 -4.04 15.26 1.91
N LYS A 29 -3.66 15.12 3.20
CA LYS A 29 -2.43 14.46 3.62
C LYS A 29 -2.65 12.94 3.71
N GLY A 30 -1.97 12.21 2.84
CA GLY A 30 -1.91 10.74 2.85
C GLY A 30 -0.55 10.24 3.37
N LYS A 31 -0.55 9.18 4.16
CA LYS A 31 0.63 8.43 4.58
C LYS A 31 0.47 6.98 4.17
N LEU A 32 1.42 6.46 3.40
CA LEU A 32 1.49 5.06 3.02
C LEU A 32 2.55 4.38 3.88
N VAL A 33 2.18 3.34 4.61
CA VAL A 33 3.10 2.53 5.42
C VAL A 33 3.05 1.12 4.90
N ILE A 34 4.18 0.61 4.40
CA ILE A 34 4.26 -0.74 3.86
C ILE A 34 5.26 -1.51 4.71
N LYS A 35 4.81 -2.63 5.27
CA LYS A 35 5.68 -3.57 5.98
C LYS A 35 6.02 -4.70 5.04
N TYR A 36 7.28 -4.79 4.65
CA TYR A 36 7.85 -5.92 3.93
C TYR A 36 8.63 -6.81 4.90
N THR A 37 8.70 -8.10 4.59
CA THR A 37 9.47 -9.09 5.35
C THR A 37 10.72 -9.56 4.61
N SER A 38 10.80 -9.27 3.31
CA SER A 38 11.92 -9.66 2.44
C SER A 38 12.23 -8.57 1.41
N VAL A 39 13.45 -8.58 0.86
CA VAL A 39 13.88 -7.67 -0.21
C VAL A 39 13.10 -7.90 -1.51
N ASP A 40 12.74 -9.14 -1.81
CA ASP A 40 11.89 -9.49 -2.96
C ASP A 40 10.53 -8.77 -2.92
N GLU A 41 9.92 -8.69 -1.74
CA GLU A 41 8.66 -7.94 -1.55
C GLU A 41 8.88 -6.43 -1.74
N LEU A 42 10.00 -5.89 -1.28
CA LEU A 42 10.35 -4.47 -1.48
C LEU A 42 10.45 -4.12 -2.97
N GLU A 43 11.09 -4.98 -3.75
CA GLU A 43 11.21 -4.84 -5.21
C GLU A 43 9.83 -4.93 -5.90
N GLY A 44 8.96 -5.83 -5.44
CA GLY A 44 7.58 -5.95 -5.92
C GLY A 44 6.74 -4.68 -5.67
N ILE A 45 6.89 -4.04 -4.50
CA ILE A 45 6.27 -2.73 -4.20
C ILE A 45 6.77 -1.68 -5.18
N LEU A 46 8.09 -1.58 -5.35
CA LEU A 46 8.71 -0.52 -6.12
C LEU A 46 8.35 -0.61 -7.61
N SER A 47 8.26 -1.84 -8.15
CA SER A 47 7.83 -2.08 -9.53
C SER A 47 6.38 -1.68 -9.81
N HIS A 48 5.50 -1.71 -8.82
CA HIS A 48 4.08 -1.36 -8.99
C HIS A 48 3.76 0.13 -8.85
N ILE A 49 4.72 0.94 -8.39
CA ILE A 49 4.55 2.40 -8.23
C ILE A 49 5.02 3.16 -9.49
N LYS A 50 5.66 2.49 -10.46
CA LYS A 50 6.14 3.10 -11.70
C LYS A 50 5.04 3.25 -12.76
#